data_AF-E7DPG6-F1
#
_entry.id   AF-E7DPG6-F1
#
_cell.length_a   1.000
_cell.length_b   1.000
_cell.length_c   1.000
_cell.angle_alpha   90.00
_cell.angle_beta   90.00
_cell.angle_gamma   90.00
#
_symmetry.space_group_name_H-M   'P 1'
#
loop_
_entity.id
_entity.type
_entity.pdbx_description
1 polymer ?
#
loop_
_entity_poly.entity_id
_entity_poly.type
_entity_poly.pdbx_seq_one_letter_code
_entity_poly.pdbx_strand_id
1 'polypeptide(L)'
;MNQSNSQNLSETTIQWLIAKGYNPGDLNQTGKNGDTALMKATREGINPVVKELIDAGADINARNSDRNNALWFACFGNHYDLINLLLASNINIDNQNDNGATVLMYAASAGKTEVVKLLLQYQPNLYLKNLDDYKAIDFASNVEVLRILKNATKPDIGKNLS
;
A
#
# COMPACT_ATOMS: atom_id res chain seq x y z
N MET A 1 30.46 3.08 1.39
CA MET A 1 30.40 3.19 2.85
C MET A 1 29.03 2.66 3.28
N ASN A 2 28.90 1.35 3.43
CA ASN A 2 27.65 0.73 3.89
C ASN A 2 27.69 0.71 5.42
N GLN A 3 27.15 1.74 6.04
CA GLN A 3 26.78 1.64 7.45
C GLN A 3 25.57 0.70 7.51
N SER A 4 25.68 -0.36 8.29
CA SER A 4 24.69 -1.40 8.51
C SER A 4 23.31 -0.83 8.85
N ASN A 5 22.32 -1.01 7.96
CA ASN A 5 20.93 -0.58 8.11
C ASN A 5 20.22 -1.11 9.39
N SER A 6 20.83 -2.08 10.09
CA SER A 6 20.32 -2.66 11.34
C SER A 6 20.54 -1.78 12.58
N GLN A 7 21.27 -0.66 12.49
CA GLN A 7 21.61 0.18 13.66
C GLN A 7 20.44 1.04 14.19
N ASN A 8 19.33 1.14 13.46
CA ASN A 8 18.20 2.02 13.81
C ASN A 8 16.92 1.27 14.24
N LEU A 9 16.96 -0.07 14.36
CA LEU A 9 15.80 -0.85 14.78
C LEU A 9 15.78 -0.99 16.31
N SER A 10 14.60 -0.86 16.91
CA SER A 10 14.42 -1.14 18.34
C SER A 10 14.61 -2.63 18.63
N GLU A 11 14.93 -2.95 19.88
CA GLU A 11 15.04 -4.34 20.32
C GLU A 11 13.74 -5.12 20.04
N THR A 12 12.58 -4.49 20.25
CA THR A 12 11.27 -5.08 19.95
C THR A 12 11.13 -5.43 18.47
N THR A 13 11.55 -4.55 17.56
CA THR A 13 11.49 -4.81 16.11
C THR A 13 12.46 -5.92 15.71
N ILE A 14 13.68 -5.91 16.26
CA ILE A 14 14.68 -6.97 16.02
C ILE A 14 14.15 -8.32 16.49
N GLN A 15 13.61 -8.40 17.71
CA GLN A 15 13.00 -9.61 18.25
C GLN A 15 11.82 -10.09 17.39
N TRP A 16 10.97 -9.15 16.94
CA TRP A 16 9.86 -9.48 16.05
C TRP A 16 10.33 -10.05 14.70
N LEU A 17 11.35 -9.44 14.08
CA LEU A 17 11.94 -9.92 12.82
C LEU A 17 12.44 -11.35 12.97
N ILE A 18 13.25 -11.62 14.00
CA ILE A 18 13.78 -12.95 14.29
C ILE A 18 12.64 -13.94 14.54
N ALA A 19 11.64 -13.57 15.33
CA ALA A 19 10.49 -14.43 15.62
C ALA A 19 9.66 -14.79 14.38
N LYS A 20 9.63 -13.91 13.36
CA LYS A 20 8.98 -14.16 12.07
C LYS A 20 9.90 -14.81 11.03
N GLY A 21 11.18 -15.02 11.36
CA GLY A 21 12.17 -15.65 10.50
C GLY A 21 12.84 -14.71 9.48
N TYR A 22 12.80 -13.40 9.71
CA TYR A 22 13.52 -12.41 8.91
C TYR A 22 14.86 -12.06 9.56
N ASN A 23 15.87 -11.84 8.72
CA ASN A 23 17.19 -11.38 9.13
C ASN A 23 17.18 -9.86 9.36
N PRO A 24 17.42 -9.37 10.59
CA PRO A 24 17.48 -7.92 10.85
C PRO A 24 18.59 -7.18 10.09
N GLY A 25 19.59 -7.90 9.56
CA GLY A 25 20.64 -7.34 8.70
C GLY A 25 20.25 -7.20 7.23
N ASP A 26 19.12 -7.77 6.81
CA ASP A 26 18.59 -7.68 5.44
C ASP A 26 17.08 -7.41 5.47
N LEU A 27 16.71 -6.13 5.48
CA LEU A 27 15.31 -5.69 5.56
C LEU A 27 14.49 -6.06 4.31
N ASN A 28 15.15 -6.43 3.22
CA ASN A 28 14.51 -6.78 1.96
C ASN A 28 14.49 -8.29 1.71
N GLN A 29 14.92 -9.10 2.69
CA GLN A 29 14.77 -10.55 2.64
C GLN A 29 13.28 -10.90 2.44
N THR A 30 13.02 -11.70 1.42
CA THR A 30 11.70 -12.26 1.18
C THR A 30 11.49 -13.54 1.98
N GLY A 31 10.37 -13.61 2.69
CA GLY A 31 9.90 -14.81 3.37
C GLY A 31 9.05 -15.69 2.45
N LYS A 32 8.10 -16.43 3.04
CA LYS A 32 7.13 -17.24 2.28
C LYS A 32 6.31 -16.34 1.34
N ASN A 33 6.01 -16.84 0.15
CA ASN A 33 5.23 -16.13 -0.89
C ASN A 33 5.84 -14.79 -1.35
N GLY A 34 7.14 -14.59 -1.14
CA GLY A 34 7.80 -13.34 -1.51
C GLY A 34 7.52 -12.17 -0.57
N ASP A 35 6.80 -12.35 0.53
CA ASP A 35 6.48 -11.27 1.47
C ASP A 35 7.77 -10.77 2.15
N THR A 36 8.01 -9.45 2.16
CA THR A 36 9.07 -8.85 2.99
C THR A 36 8.59 -8.66 4.43
N ALA A 37 9.52 -8.37 5.34
CA ALA A 37 9.19 -8.01 6.72
C ALA A 37 8.21 -6.84 6.80
N LEU A 38 8.39 -5.82 5.94
CA LEU A 38 7.51 -4.66 5.84
C LEU A 38 6.08 -5.09 5.51
N MET A 39 5.88 -5.90 4.46
CA MET A 39 4.55 -6.40 4.09
C MET A 39 3.90 -7.22 5.20
N LYS A 40 4.69 -8.07 5.87
CA LYS A 40 4.20 -8.91 6.97
C LYS A 40 3.75 -8.07 8.17
N ALA A 41 4.55 -7.09 8.57
CA ALA A 41 4.21 -6.17 9.65
C ALA A 41 2.98 -5.31 9.30
N THR A 42 2.88 -4.85 8.06
CA THR A 42 1.72 -4.10 7.56
C THR A 42 0.46 -4.95 7.57
N ARG A 43 0.51 -6.22 7.13
CA ARG A 43 -0.63 -7.14 7.19
C ARG A 43 -1.11 -7.37 8.63
N GLU A 44 -0.17 -7.48 9.56
CA GLU A 44 -0.45 -7.65 10.99
C GLU A 44 -0.86 -6.35 11.71
N GLY A 45 -0.77 -5.18 11.05
CA GLY A 45 -1.18 -3.89 11.62
C GLY A 45 -0.23 -3.33 12.68
N ILE A 46 1.06 -3.72 12.65
CA ILE A 46 2.01 -3.37 13.71
C ILE A 46 2.69 -2.03 13.38
N ASN A 47 2.01 -0.92 13.69
CA ASN A 47 2.46 0.44 13.36
C ASN A 47 3.92 0.76 13.73
N PRO A 48 4.40 0.45 14.96
CA PRO A 48 5.77 0.77 15.33
C PRO A 48 6.81 0.06 14.45
N VAL A 49 6.60 -1.23 14.18
CA VAL A 49 7.50 -2.03 13.34
C VAL A 49 7.50 -1.53 11.89
N VAL A 50 6.33 -1.24 11.33
CA VAL A 50 6.23 -0.69 9.96
C VAL A 50 7.00 0.62 9.85
N LYS A 51 6.82 1.52 10.83
CA LYS A 51 7.51 2.80 10.84
C LYS A 51 9.03 2.63 10.91
N GLU A 52 9.52 1.81 11.85
CA GLU A 52 10.97 1.57 12.00
C GLU A 52 11.59 0.93 10.76
N LEU A 53 10.89 -0.01 10.11
CA LEU A 53 11.37 -0.62 8.87
C LEU A 53 11.50 0.39 7.74
N ILE A 54 10.53 1.29 7.58
CA ILE A 54 10.59 2.38 6.59
C ILE A 54 11.74 3.33 6.92
N ASP A 55 11.84 3.78 8.18
CA ASP A 55 12.90 4.68 8.64
C ASP A 55 14.31 4.06 8.47
N ALA A 56 14.43 2.74 8.63
CA ALA A 56 15.67 1.98 8.44
C ALA A 56 15.98 1.65 6.97
N GLY A 57 15.13 2.08 6.02
CA GLY A 57 15.38 1.95 4.59
C GLY A 57 14.96 0.61 3.97
N ALA A 58 13.96 -0.07 4.55
CA ALA A 58 13.30 -1.17 3.84
C ALA A 58 12.70 -0.67 2.51
N ASP A 59 12.76 -1.49 1.47
CA ASP A 59 12.18 -1.15 0.17
C ASP A 59 10.66 -1.08 0.26
N ILE A 60 10.15 0.14 0.30
CA ILE A 60 8.71 0.41 0.39
C ILE A 60 7.94 -0.06 -0.85
N ASN A 61 8.62 -0.16 -2.00
CA ASN A 61 8.04 -0.56 -3.28
C ASN A 61 8.28 -2.04 -3.60
N ALA A 62 8.84 -2.80 -2.66
CA ALA A 62 8.93 -4.25 -2.78
C ALA A 62 7.55 -4.86 -3.08
N ARG A 63 7.55 -5.98 -3.80
CA ARG A 63 6.34 -6.71 -4.17
C ARG A 63 6.50 -8.20 -3.89
N ASN A 64 5.45 -8.82 -3.38
CA ASN A 64 5.44 -10.25 -3.12
C ASN A 64 5.24 -11.05 -4.42
N SER A 65 5.11 -12.37 -4.32
CA SER A 65 4.92 -13.25 -5.49
C SER A 65 3.67 -12.93 -6.31
N ASP A 66 2.62 -12.38 -5.69
CA ASP A 66 1.38 -11.96 -6.37
C ASP A 66 1.46 -10.51 -6.91
N ARG A 67 2.65 -9.91 -6.85
CA ARG A 67 2.95 -8.50 -7.12
C ARG A 67 2.22 -7.50 -6.22
N ASN A 68 1.76 -7.91 -5.03
CA ASN A 68 1.20 -7.00 -4.04
C ASN A 68 2.30 -6.28 -3.26
N ASN A 69 2.15 -4.99 -3.00
CA ASN A 69 3.04 -4.20 -2.14
C ASN A 69 2.45 -4.04 -0.73
N ALA A 70 3.13 -3.34 0.18
CA ALA A 70 2.65 -3.13 1.55
C ALA A 70 1.27 -2.44 1.62
N LEU A 71 1.00 -1.48 0.72
CA LEU A 71 -0.27 -0.74 0.69
C LEU A 71 -1.49 -1.65 0.48
N TRP A 72 -1.34 -2.69 -0.35
CA TRP A 72 -2.38 -3.72 -0.52
C TRP A 72 -2.80 -4.34 0.81
N PHE A 73 -1.84 -4.69 1.67
CA PHE A 73 -2.13 -5.31 2.95
C PHE A 73 -2.71 -4.33 3.96
N ALA A 74 -2.28 -3.06 3.96
CA ALA A 74 -2.87 -2.02 4.80
C ALA A 74 -4.35 -1.78 4.45
N CYS A 75 -4.65 -1.65 3.15
CA CYS A 75 -6.01 -1.48 2.66
C CYS A 75 -6.87 -2.73 2.88
N PHE A 76 -6.30 -3.93 2.75
CA PHE A 76 -7.01 -5.18 3.06
C PHE A 76 -7.39 -5.26 4.54
N GLY A 77 -6.47 -4.92 5.44
CA GLY A 77 -6.67 -4.94 6.90
C GLY A 77 -7.44 -3.76 7.48
N ASN A 78 -7.80 -2.73 6.68
CA ASN A 78 -8.37 -1.46 7.15
C ASN A 78 -7.48 -0.70 8.15
N HIS A 79 -6.16 -0.81 8.01
CA HIS A 79 -5.19 -0.14 8.88
C HIS A 79 -4.99 1.31 8.41
N TYR A 80 -5.94 2.20 8.68
CA TYR A 80 -5.96 3.58 8.16
C TYR A 80 -4.68 4.37 8.47
N ASP A 81 -4.11 4.21 9.66
CA ASP A 81 -2.84 4.84 10.03
C ASP A 81 -1.68 4.36 9.15
N LEU A 82 -1.65 3.06 8.83
CA LEU A 82 -0.63 2.49 7.94
C LEU A 82 -0.85 2.91 6.49
N ILE A 83 -2.10 3.06 6.04
CA ILE A 83 -2.39 3.58 4.71
C ILE A 83 -1.81 5.00 4.58
N ASN A 84 -2.06 5.86 5.57
CA ASN A 84 -1.49 7.20 5.60
C ASN A 84 0.05 7.20 5.64
N LEU A 85 0.63 6.40 6.54
CA LEU A 85 2.08 6.29 6.68
C LEU A 85 2.75 5.86 5.36
N LEU A 86 2.22 4.82 4.72
CA LEU A 86 2.79 4.28 3.48
C LEU A 86 2.66 5.27 2.31
N LEU A 87 1.49 5.92 2.17
CA LEU A 87 1.25 6.93 1.13
C LEU A 87 2.14 8.16 1.32
N ALA A 88 2.32 8.62 2.56
CA ALA A 88 3.24 9.70 2.89
C ALA A 88 4.73 9.33 2.66
N SER A 89 5.03 8.04 2.58
CA SER A 89 6.40 7.51 2.39
C SER A 89 6.70 7.18 0.92
N ASN A 90 5.94 7.72 -0.04
CA ASN A 90 6.11 7.54 -1.49
C ASN A 90 6.02 6.07 -1.97
N ILE A 91 5.16 5.27 -1.35
CA ILE A 91 4.78 3.97 -1.92
C ILE A 91 4.06 4.17 -3.26
N ASN A 92 4.29 3.27 -4.21
CA ASN A 92 3.56 3.26 -5.47
C ASN A 92 2.08 2.89 -5.25
N ILE A 93 1.23 3.91 -5.19
CA ILE A 93 -0.23 3.77 -5.07
C ILE A 93 -0.86 3.05 -6.27
N ASP A 94 -0.23 3.16 -7.43
CA ASP A 94 -0.68 2.63 -8.73
C ASP A 94 -0.14 1.22 -9.01
N ASN A 95 0.48 0.56 -8.02
CA ASN A 95 1.00 -0.79 -8.18
C ASN A 95 -0.11 -1.77 -8.58
N GLN A 96 0.11 -2.45 -9.71
CA GLN A 96 -0.75 -3.51 -10.21
C GLN A 96 -0.25 -4.90 -9.80
N ASN A 97 -1.14 -5.68 -9.20
CA ASN A 97 -0.90 -7.08 -8.88
C ASN A 97 -0.93 -7.97 -10.14
N ASP A 98 -0.80 -9.29 -9.99
CA ASP A 98 -0.79 -10.22 -11.13
C ASP A 98 -2.05 -10.16 -12.03
N ASN A 99 -3.20 -9.77 -11.47
CA ASN A 99 -4.45 -9.60 -12.22
C ASN A 99 -4.58 -8.20 -12.86
N GLY A 100 -3.54 -7.38 -12.78
CA GLY A 100 -3.61 -5.97 -13.17
C GLY A 100 -4.45 -5.12 -12.22
N ALA A 101 -4.91 -5.64 -11.08
CA ALA A 101 -5.74 -4.88 -10.17
C ALA A 101 -4.87 -3.85 -9.42
N THR A 102 -5.41 -2.66 -9.13
CA THR A 102 -4.83 -1.68 -8.21
C THR A 102 -5.53 -1.74 -6.85
N VAL A 103 -4.91 -1.18 -5.80
CA VAL A 103 -5.53 -1.17 -4.48
C VAL A 103 -6.83 -0.35 -4.45
N LEU A 104 -6.96 0.65 -5.33
CA LEU A 104 -8.18 1.42 -5.50
C LEU A 104 -9.32 0.58 -6.08
N MET A 105 -9.04 -0.30 -7.06
CA MET A 105 -10.03 -1.26 -7.59
C MET A 105 -10.54 -2.18 -6.49
N TYR A 106 -9.64 -2.70 -5.65
CA TYR A 106 -10.01 -3.52 -4.49
C TYR A 106 -10.87 -2.74 -3.48
N ALA A 107 -10.48 -1.51 -3.13
CA ALA A 107 -11.24 -0.70 -2.18
C ALA A 107 -12.65 -0.39 -2.71
N ALA A 108 -12.77 -0.16 -4.02
CA ALA A 108 -14.04 0.05 -4.69
C ALA A 108 -14.92 -1.21 -4.68
N SER A 109 -14.37 -2.37 -5.03
CA SER A 109 -15.09 -3.66 -5.03
C SER A 109 -15.52 -4.08 -3.63
N ALA A 110 -14.68 -3.83 -2.64
CA ALA A 110 -14.97 -4.14 -1.24
C ALA A 110 -15.93 -3.13 -0.58
N GLY A 111 -16.30 -2.03 -1.26
CA GLY A 111 -17.17 -1.00 -0.70
C GLY A 111 -16.55 -0.22 0.46
N LYS A 112 -15.21 -0.18 0.53
CA LYS A 112 -14.46 0.48 1.61
C LYS A 112 -14.41 1.98 1.36
N THR A 113 -15.55 2.65 1.52
CA THR A 113 -15.74 4.08 1.21
C THR A 113 -14.63 4.97 1.79
N GLU A 114 -14.27 4.79 3.06
CA GLU A 114 -13.23 5.61 3.69
C GLU A 114 -11.83 5.34 3.14
N VAL A 115 -11.50 4.10 2.79
CA VAL A 115 -10.24 3.76 2.10
C VAL A 115 -10.22 4.39 0.71
N VAL A 116 -11.33 4.36 -0.04
CA VAL A 116 -11.43 5.02 -1.34
C VAL A 116 -11.18 6.52 -1.21
N LYS A 117 -11.86 7.19 -0.27
CA LYS A 117 -11.65 8.63 0.00
C LYS A 117 -10.19 8.92 0.34
N LEU A 118 -9.58 8.09 1.19
CA LEU A 118 -8.19 8.25 1.62
C LEU A 118 -7.21 8.12 0.45
N LEU A 119 -7.35 7.06 -0.36
CA LEU A 119 -6.52 6.86 -1.55
C LEU A 119 -6.63 8.03 -2.52
N LEU A 120 -7.84 8.55 -2.76
CA LEU A 120 -8.07 9.66 -3.69
C LEU A 120 -7.37 10.98 -3.29
N GLN A 121 -7.05 11.18 -2.00
CA GLN A 121 -6.27 12.35 -1.57
C GLN A 121 -4.85 12.36 -2.17
N TYR A 122 -4.32 11.19 -2.51
CA TYR A 122 -2.99 11.00 -3.09
C TYR A 122 -3.02 10.86 -4.63
N GLN A 123 -4.13 11.23 -5.27
CA GLN A 123 -4.28 11.31 -6.73
C GLN A 123 -3.83 10.05 -7.50
N PRO A 124 -4.34 8.84 -7.15
CA PRO A 124 -4.06 7.63 -7.90
C PRO A 124 -4.57 7.76 -9.34
N ASN A 125 -3.97 7.01 -10.25
CA ASN A 125 -4.44 6.94 -11.62
C ASN A 125 -5.77 6.17 -11.71
N LEU A 126 -6.86 6.90 -11.87
CA LEU A 126 -8.23 6.37 -11.95
C LEU A 126 -8.51 5.59 -13.24
N TYR A 127 -7.62 5.70 -14.23
CA TYR A 127 -7.79 5.13 -15.57
C TYR A 127 -6.96 3.88 -15.83
N LEU A 128 -6.16 3.44 -14.85
CA LEU A 128 -5.49 2.14 -14.93
C LEU A 128 -6.53 1.04 -15.10
N LYS A 129 -6.20 0.09 -15.97
CA LYS A 129 -7.06 -1.03 -16.31
C LYS A 129 -6.43 -2.32 -15.84
N ASN A 130 -7.26 -3.22 -15.29
CA ASN A 130 -6.85 -4.59 -15.01
C ASN A 130 -6.74 -5.42 -16.30
N LEU A 131 -6.44 -6.71 -16.20
CA LEU A 131 -6.32 -7.60 -17.36
C LEU A 131 -7.63 -7.76 -18.16
N ASP A 132 -8.78 -7.50 -17.53
CA ASP A 132 -10.11 -7.56 -18.14
C ASP A 132 -10.59 -6.20 -18.68
N ASP A 133 -9.69 -5.22 -18.80
CA ASP A 133 -9.96 -3.86 -19.28
C ASP A 133 -10.84 -2.99 -18.34
N TYR A 134 -11.09 -3.44 -17.09
CA TYR A 134 -11.86 -2.72 -16.09
C TYR A 134 -11.01 -1.73 -15.28
N LYS A 135 -11.59 -0.56 -14.99
CA LYS A 135 -11.05 0.52 -14.16
C LYS A 135 -11.65 0.48 -12.75
N ALA A 136 -11.11 1.27 -11.83
CA ALA A 136 -11.62 1.33 -10.45
C ALA A 136 -13.12 1.65 -10.34
N ILE A 137 -13.66 2.50 -11.22
CA ILE A 137 -15.09 2.85 -11.23
C ILE A 137 -16.00 1.67 -11.57
N ASP A 138 -15.52 0.73 -12.40
CA ASP A 138 -16.28 -0.44 -12.84
C ASP A 138 -16.49 -1.44 -11.69
N PHE A 139 -15.66 -1.35 -10.65
CA PHE A 139 -15.74 -2.15 -9.44
C PHE A 139 -16.56 -1.49 -8.32
N ALA A 140 -17.17 -0.32 -8.51
CA ALA A 140 -17.89 0.35 -7.43
C ALA A 140 -19.06 -0.49 -6.90
N SER A 141 -18.92 -1.03 -5.68
CA SER A 141 -19.91 -1.97 -5.11
C SER A 141 -21.18 -1.31 -4.58
N ASN A 142 -21.16 0.01 -4.37
CA ASN A 142 -22.31 0.76 -3.89
C ASN A 142 -22.38 2.17 -4.52
N VAL A 143 -23.55 2.80 -4.35
CA VAL A 143 -23.86 4.12 -4.93
C VAL A 143 -22.91 5.20 -4.41
N GLU A 144 -22.47 5.11 -3.16
CA GLU A 144 -21.57 6.11 -2.58
C GLU A 144 -20.17 6.05 -3.20
N VAL A 145 -19.57 4.87 -3.27
CA VAL A 145 -18.27 4.64 -3.94
C VAL A 145 -18.35 5.06 -5.40
N LEU A 146 -19.42 4.68 -6.10
CA LEU A 146 -19.64 5.07 -7.49
C LEU A 146 -19.69 6.59 -7.64
N ARG A 147 -20.43 7.28 -6.76
CA ARG A 147 -20.54 8.75 -6.75
C ARG A 147 -19.18 9.40 -6.49
N ILE A 148 -18.40 8.89 -5.54
CA ILE A 148 -17.08 9.40 -5.21
C ILE A 148 -16.14 9.27 -6.41
N LEU A 149 -16.04 8.09 -7.03
CA LEU A 149 -15.17 7.85 -8.19
C LEU A 149 -15.64 8.64 -9.43
N LYS A 150 -16.95 8.77 -9.66
CA LYS A 150 -17.50 9.65 -10.71
C LYS A 150 -17.13 11.11 -10.52
N ASN A 151 -17.06 11.58 -9.27
CA ASN A 151 -16.66 12.96 -9.00
C ASN A 151 -15.15 13.16 -9.17
N ALA A 152 -14.35 12.17 -8.77
CA ALA A 152 -12.89 12.22 -8.92
C ALA A 152 -12.42 12.12 -10.39
N THR A 153 -13.23 11.52 -11.27
CA THR A 153 -12.92 11.42 -12.72
C THR A 153 -13.33 12.63 -13.54
N LYS A 154 -14.11 13.57 -12.96
CA LYS A 154 -14.43 14.82 -13.66
C LYS A 154 -13.16 15.65 -13.78
N PRO A 155 -12.81 16.16 -14.98
CA PRO A 155 -11.70 17.09 -15.11
C PRO A 155 -11.97 18.30 -14.20
N ASP A 156 -10.94 18.73 -13.45
CA ASP A 156 -11.01 19.93 -12.62
C ASP A 156 -11.11 21.15 -13.54
N ILE A 157 -12.35 21.50 -13.91
CA ILE A 157 -12.67 22.64 -14.80
C ILE A 157 -12.34 23.99 -14.12
N GLY A 158 -11.85 23.98 -12.87
CA GLY A 158 -11.64 25.18 -12.04
C GLY A 158 -10.18 25.56 -11.77
N LYS A 159 -9.17 24.76 -12.17
CA LYS A 159 -7.75 25.07 -11.87
C LYS A 159 -6.90 25.57 -13.03
N ASN A 160 -7.47 25.79 -14.21
CA ASN A 160 -6.72 26.27 -15.37
C ASN A 160 -6.86 27.79 -15.61
N LEU A 161 -6.92 28.58 -14.53
CA LEU A 161 -6.90 30.05 -14.56
C LEU A 161 -6.22 30.60 -13.29
N SER A 162 -4.88 30.55 -13.25
CA SER A 162 -4.05 31.49 -12.49
C SER A 162 -2.63 31.46 -13.01
#